data_AF-A0A7W4ERU8-F1
#
_entry.id   AF-A0A7W4ERU8-F1
#
_cell.length_a   1.000
_cell.length_b   1.000
_cell.length_c   1.000
_cell.angle_alpha   90.00
_cell.angle_beta   90.00
_cell.angle_gamma   90.00
#
_symmetry.space_group_name_H-M   'P 1'
#
loop_
_entity.id
_entity.type
_entity.pdbx_description
1 polymer ?
#
loop_
_entity_poly.entity_id
_entity_poly.type
_entity_poly.pdbx_seq_one_letter_code
_entity_poly.pdbx_strand_id
1 'polypeptide(L)'
;KAIILLTDAGYHEPDKVDGSTLAAVAKRSLEIDPVNIYPVVEKHLEGSYEDMASQTTGQVIVSGGENDTIAALSKALTKIKNRPNAKLKIGEYYAEVGQKITFDAGDSYVVDGSITKYEWDFDGDGKIDQTTTSPVASHVYNEKFDGIMQVRMSASNDTVSNISAPVKVGIKPNLPVGPGAPQVSAKIIERNGNKATIRLNWQPVDELSSRWLVNLDDTNLGYTVGEQRQLDITDVDISTSRKVTVTGIKADGYAGKPATIQVDNEMSAPNPEGPTSRPCPYKIRVGLFTIACRYQKVTFGGWSFYWMVWYIVRS
;
A
#
# COMPACT_ATOMS: atom_id res chain seq x y z
N LYS A 1 -2.15 9.35 -25.24
CA LYS A 1 -2.86 8.81 -26.44
C LYS A 1 -3.10 9.87 -27.51
N ALA A 2 -3.65 9.55 -28.69
CA ALA A 2 -4.02 10.55 -29.71
C ALA A 2 -5.22 10.08 -30.54
N ILE A 3 -6.02 11.03 -31.04
CA ILE A 3 -7.13 10.83 -31.98
C ILE A 3 -6.83 11.64 -33.23
N ILE A 4 -7.05 11.04 -34.40
CA ILE A 4 -7.15 11.77 -35.67
C ILE A 4 -8.64 11.92 -35.96
N LEU A 5 -9.13 13.15 -36.03
CA LEU A 5 -10.53 13.46 -36.31
C LEU A 5 -10.65 13.86 -37.79
N LEU A 6 -11.46 13.12 -38.55
CA LEU A 6 -11.80 13.45 -39.94
C LEU A 6 -13.22 14.00 -40.00
N THR A 7 -13.39 15.14 -40.67
CA THR A 7 -14.68 15.82 -40.78
C THR A 7 -14.68 16.79 -41.95
N ASP A 8 -15.86 16.99 -42.52
CA ASP A 8 -16.16 17.87 -43.66
C ASP A 8 -16.99 19.10 -43.26
N ALA A 9 -17.27 19.27 -41.95
CA ALA A 9 -18.06 20.38 -41.42
C ALA A 9 -17.51 20.85 -40.07
N GLY A 10 -17.93 22.03 -39.61
CA GLY A 10 -17.65 22.47 -38.24
C GLY A 10 -18.52 21.74 -37.21
N TYR A 11 -18.09 21.75 -35.94
CA TYR A 11 -18.89 21.24 -34.82
C TYR A 11 -19.83 22.32 -34.25
N HIS A 12 -20.82 21.89 -33.46
CA HIS A 12 -21.71 22.78 -32.74
C HIS A 12 -21.30 22.92 -31.27
N GLU A 13 -21.44 24.12 -30.71
CA GLU A 13 -21.15 24.42 -29.31
C GLU A 13 -22.41 25.02 -28.64
N PRO A 14 -23.08 24.29 -27.72
CA PRO A 14 -22.87 22.87 -27.40
C PRO A 14 -23.27 21.93 -28.55
N ASP A 15 -22.88 20.66 -28.45
CA ASP A 15 -23.32 19.60 -29.35
C ASP A 15 -24.86 19.49 -29.35
N LYS A 16 -25.45 19.32 -30.53
CA LYS A 16 -26.92 19.31 -30.68
C LYS A 16 -27.59 18.01 -30.26
N VAL A 17 -26.84 16.92 -30.15
CA VAL A 17 -27.35 15.58 -29.86
C VAL A 17 -27.26 15.30 -28.37
N ASP A 18 -26.08 15.52 -27.77
CA ASP A 18 -25.84 15.16 -26.37
C ASP A 18 -25.59 16.35 -25.44
N GLY A 19 -25.53 17.57 -25.98
CA GLY A 19 -25.31 18.80 -25.21
C GLY A 19 -23.89 18.96 -24.68
N SER A 20 -22.94 18.12 -25.11
CA SER A 20 -21.53 18.23 -24.71
C SER A 20 -20.95 19.57 -25.16
N THR A 21 -20.14 20.17 -24.29
CA THR A 21 -19.40 21.39 -24.59
C THR A 21 -17.95 21.07 -24.91
N LEU A 22 -17.27 21.96 -25.62
CA LEU A 22 -15.83 21.90 -25.85
C LEU A 22 -15.07 21.79 -24.54
N ALA A 23 -15.47 22.55 -23.52
CA ALA A 23 -14.85 22.49 -22.19
C ALA A 23 -14.96 21.09 -21.57
N ALA A 24 -16.10 20.40 -21.74
CA ALA A 24 -16.27 19.04 -21.26
C ALA A 24 -15.41 18.03 -22.04
N VAL A 25 -15.28 18.21 -23.36
CA VAL A 25 -14.41 17.39 -24.22
C VAL A 25 -12.94 17.58 -23.85
N ALA A 26 -12.49 18.83 -23.71
CA ALA A 26 -11.14 19.18 -23.29
C ALA A 26 -10.82 18.58 -21.93
N LYS A 27 -11.69 18.80 -20.93
CA LYS A 27 -11.50 18.24 -19.59
C LYS A 27 -11.30 16.73 -19.62
N ARG A 28 -12.16 15.98 -20.31
CA ARG A 28 -12.05 14.51 -20.43
C ARG A 28 -10.79 14.09 -21.18
N SER A 29 -10.44 14.81 -22.25
CA SER A 29 -9.23 14.57 -23.04
C SER A 29 -7.96 14.74 -22.21
N LEU A 30 -8.00 15.56 -21.16
CA LEU A 30 -6.84 15.91 -20.35
C LEU A 30 -6.75 15.17 -19.00
N GLU A 31 -7.65 14.22 -18.72
CA GLU A 31 -7.60 13.37 -17.53
C GLU A 31 -6.33 12.48 -17.48
N ILE A 32 -6.21 11.62 -16.45
CA ILE A 32 -4.99 10.87 -16.04
C ILE A 32 -4.17 10.23 -17.18
N ASP A 33 -4.81 9.88 -18.30
CA ASP A 33 -4.13 9.42 -19.53
C ASP A 33 -4.58 10.26 -20.73
N PRO A 34 -3.94 11.42 -20.96
CA PRO A 34 -4.44 12.40 -21.91
C PRO A 34 -4.51 11.92 -23.36
N VAL A 35 -5.48 12.44 -24.11
CA VAL A 35 -5.73 12.12 -25.51
C VAL A 35 -5.67 13.40 -26.34
N ASN A 36 -4.60 13.59 -27.13
CA ASN A 36 -4.48 14.75 -28.01
C ASN A 36 -5.31 14.58 -29.29
N ILE A 37 -6.12 15.58 -29.65
CA ILE A 37 -6.97 15.53 -30.86
C ILE A 37 -6.29 16.26 -32.01
N TYR A 38 -6.15 15.58 -33.15
CA TYR A 38 -5.60 16.12 -34.39
C TYR A 38 -6.68 16.14 -35.47
N PRO A 39 -7.46 17.23 -35.59
CA PRO A 39 -8.41 17.40 -36.67
C PRO A 39 -7.69 17.50 -38.01
N VAL A 40 -8.08 16.67 -38.97
CA VAL A 40 -7.63 16.76 -40.36
C VAL A 40 -8.79 17.34 -41.16
N VAL A 41 -8.66 18.59 -41.57
CA VAL A 41 -9.75 19.40 -42.13
C VAL A 41 -9.26 20.25 -43.29
N GLU A 42 -10.17 20.69 -44.15
CA GLU A 42 -9.86 21.65 -45.18
C GLU A 42 -9.53 23.04 -44.61
N LYS A 43 -8.79 23.86 -45.36
CA LYS A 43 -8.33 25.17 -44.90
C LYS A 43 -9.44 26.08 -44.36
N HIS A 44 -10.63 26.02 -44.94
CA HIS A 44 -11.76 26.86 -44.54
C HIS A 44 -12.36 26.47 -43.16
N LEU A 45 -12.06 25.27 -42.65
CA LEU A 45 -12.50 24.76 -41.35
C LEU A 45 -11.42 24.87 -40.26
N GLU A 46 -10.20 25.29 -40.59
CA GLU A 46 -9.07 25.34 -39.64
C GLU A 46 -9.42 26.08 -38.35
N GLY A 47 -9.94 27.31 -38.48
CA GLY A 47 -10.33 28.13 -37.33
C GLY A 47 -11.50 27.56 -36.52
N SER A 48 -12.34 26.70 -37.12
CA SER A 48 -13.42 26.03 -36.36
C SER A 48 -12.86 25.02 -35.36
N TYR A 49 -11.68 24.45 -35.63
CA TYR A 49 -11.10 23.36 -34.85
C TYR A 49 -9.88 23.76 -34.01
N GLU A 50 -9.40 24.99 -34.14
CA GLU A 50 -8.18 25.47 -33.50
C GLU A 50 -8.29 25.47 -31.96
N ASP A 51 -9.43 25.90 -31.43
CA ASP A 51 -9.72 25.86 -29.98
C ASP A 51 -9.79 24.43 -29.45
N MET A 52 -10.44 23.52 -30.17
CA MET A 52 -10.53 22.11 -29.78
C MET A 52 -9.16 21.43 -29.77
N ALA A 53 -8.39 21.61 -30.83
CA ALA A 53 -7.06 21.05 -30.93
C ALA A 53 -6.16 21.62 -29.83
N SER A 54 -6.18 22.94 -29.62
CA SER A 54 -5.32 23.58 -28.61
C SER A 54 -5.68 23.15 -27.19
N GLN A 55 -6.96 23.11 -26.81
CA GLN A 55 -7.40 22.71 -25.47
C GLN A 55 -7.16 21.22 -25.18
N THR A 56 -7.05 20.37 -26.19
CA THR A 56 -6.72 18.94 -26.02
C THR A 56 -5.22 18.65 -26.16
N THR A 57 -4.38 19.68 -26.22
CA THR A 57 -2.93 19.54 -26.50
C THR A 57 -2.65 18.85 -27.86
N GLY A 58 -3.55 19.00 -28.81
CA GLY A 58 -3.36 18.61 -30.20
C GLY A 58 -3.05 19.79 -31.12
N GLN A 59 -3.15 19.55 -32.43
CA GLN A 59 -2.92 20.54 -33.49
C GLN A 59 -3.83 20.25 -34.68
N VAL A 60 -4.37 21.30 -35.31
CA VAL A 60 -5.11 21.17 -36.58
C VAL A 60 -4.14 20.85 -37.71
N ILE A 61 -4.53 19.91 -38.57
CA ILE A 61 -3.78 19.50 -39.75
C ILE A 61 -4.61 19.84 -40.99
N VAL A 62 -4.23 20.92 -41.67
CA VAL A 62 -4.93 21.35 -42.87
C VAL A 62 -4.61 20.45 -44.06
N SER A 63 -5.64 19.97 -44.76
CA SER A 63 -5.52 19.39 -46.10
C SER A 63 -5.65 20.49 -47.17
N GLY A 64 -4.76 20.45 -48.15
CA GLY A 64 -4.71 21.32 -49.32
C GLY A 64 -5.67 20.91 -50.45
N GLY A 65 -6.76 20.20 -50.15
CA GLY A 65 -7.80 19.80 -51.11
C GLY A 65 -7.93 18.28 -51.34
N GLU A 66 -8.72 17.90 -52.35
CA GLU A 66 -9.29 16.55 -52.56
C GLU A 66 -8.24 15.42 -52.71
N ASN A 67 -7.03 15.72 -53.18
CA ASN A 67 -5.91 14.75 -53.31
C ASN A 67 -4.88 14.82 -52.16
N ASP A 68 -5.07 15.70 -51.18
CA ASP A 68 -4.07 16.01 -50.14
C ASP A 68 -4.39 15.36 -48.78
N THR A 69 -5.53 14.69 -48.63
CA THR A 69 -5.93 14.05 -47.36
C THR A 69 -4.95 12.96 -46.91
N ILE A 70 -4.37 12.18 -47.85
CA ILE A 70 -3.36 11.16 -47.51
C ILE A 70 -2.09 11.79 -46.95
N ALA A 71 -1.65 12.91 -47.53
CA ALA A 71 -0.48 13.63 -47.03
C ALA A 71 -0.77 14.31 -45.68
N ALA A 72 -1.97 14.88 -45.50
CA ALA A 72 -2.42 15.41 -44.22
C ALA A 72 -2.46 14.32 -43.12
N LEU A 73 -3.02 13.14 -43.42
CA LEU A 73 -2.99 11.99 -42.54
C LEU A 73 -1.57 11.54 -42.22
N SER A 74 -0.69 11.49 -43.22
CA SER A 74 0.73 11.14 -43.03
C SER A 74 1.43 12.16 -42.12
N LYS A 75 1.11 13.45 -42.25
CA LYS A 75 1.61 14.54 -41.40
C LYS A 75 1.09 14.40 -39.96
N ALA A 76 -0.19 14.10 -39.78
CA ALA A 76 -0.78 13.84 -38.46
C ALA A 76 -0.09 12.67 -37.76
N LEU A 77 0.07 11.54 -38.46
CA LEU A 77 0.78 10.35 -37.96
C LEU A 77 2.24 10.66 -37.61
N THR A 78 2.93 11.46 -38.43
CA THR A 78 4.31 11.89 -38.18
C THR A 78 4.41 12.72 -36.91
N LYS A 79 3.51 13.70 -36.71
CA LYS A 79 3.45 14.50 -35.48
C LYS A 79 3.17 13.63 -34.25
N ILE A 80 2.20 12.72 -34.34
CA ILE A 80 1.86 11.80 -33.23
C ILE A 80 3.04 10.89 -32.88
N LYS A 81 3.78 10.40 -33.88
CA LYS A 81 4.95 9.53 -33.68
C LYS A 81 6.12 10.29 -33.06
N ASN A 82 6.35 11.53 -33.48
CA ASN A 82 7.53 12.31 -33.11
C ASN A 82 7.28 13.31 -31.96
N ARG A 83 6.10 13.27 -31.33
CA ARG A 83 5.79 14.14 -30.18
C ARG A 83 6.67 13.85 -28.97
N PRO A 84 6.76 14.79 -28.00
CA PRO A 84 7.47 14.52 -26.76
C PRO A 84 6.91 13.29 -26.04
N ASN A 85 7.81 12.40 -25.63
CA ASN A 85 7.56 11.41 -24.61
C ASN A 85 7.55 12.14 -23.26
N ALA A 86 6.37 12.61 -22.86
CA ALA A 86 6.17 13.36 -21.64
C ALA A 86 6.24 12.42 -20.42
N LYS A 87 7.02 12.80 -19.41
CA LYS A 87 7.20 12.06 -18.16
C LYS A 87 7.27 13.02 -16.98
N LEU A 88 6.62 12.65 -15.89
CA LEU A 88 6.81 13.26 -14.57
C LEU A 88 7.57 12.26 -13.69
N LYS A 89 8.54 12.75 -12.91
CA LYS A 89 9.32 11.88 -12.00
C LYS A 89 8.47 11.25 -10.90
N ILE A 90 7.41 11.95 -10.48
CA ILE A 90 6.48 11.53 -9.45
C ILE A 90 5.10 11.36 -10.09
N GLY A 91 4.50 10.19 -9.88
CA GLY A 91 3.18 9.84 -10.44
C GLY A 91 1.99 10.28 -9.59
N GLU A 92 2.18 10.59 -8.30
CA GLU A 92 1.15 11.15 -7.43
C GLU A 92 1.80 12.02 -6.34
N TYR A 93 1.26 13.21 -6.12
CA TYR A 93 1.81 14.19 -5.19
C TYR A 93 0.95 14.34 -3.95
N TYR A 94 1.59 14.39 -2.78
CA TYR A 94 0.95 14.65 -1.49
C TYR A 94 1.65 15.81 -0.79
N ALA A 95 0.88 16.71 -0.19
CA ALA A 95 1.40 17.81 0.61
C ALA A 95 0.41 18.26 1.68
N GLU A 96 0.90 18.96 2.71
CA GLU A 96 0.04 19.74 3.60
C GLU A 96 -0.32 21.08 2.96
N VAL A 97 -1.42 21.69 3.40
CA VAL A 97 -1.83 23.02 2.92
C VAL A 97 -0.71 24.04 3.17
N GLY A 98 -0.40 24.86 2.17
CA GLY A 98 0.67 25.85 2.21
C GLY A 98 2.08 25.30 1.99
N GLN A 99 2.25 23.98 1.82
CA GLN A 99 3.54 23.41 1.43
C GLN A 99 3.78 23.56 -0.07
N LYS A 100 5.05 23.82 -0.42
CA LYS A 100 5.51 23.90 -1.80
C LYS A 100 5.71 22.50 -2.37
N ILE A 101 5.07 22.25 -3.51
CA ILE A 101 5.28 21.06 -4.33
C ILE A 101 6.20 21.44 -5.50
N THR A 102 7.16 20.58 -5.82
CA THR A 102 8.00 20.71 -7.01
C THR A 102 7.61 19.65 -8.02
N PHE A 103 7.26 20.08 -9.22
CA PHE A 103 6.96 19.23 -10.36
C PHE A 103 8.17 19.18 -11.28
N ASP A 104 8.59 17.98 -11.65
CA ASP A 104 9.79 17.75 -12.45
C ASP A 104 9.44 16.86 -13.66
N ALA A 105 9.44 17.48 -14.84
CA ALA A 105 9.23 16.84 -16.13
C ALA A 105 10.56 16.54 -16.86
N GLY A 106 11.69 16.55 -16.15
CA GLY A 106 13.04 16.48 -16.73
C GLY A 106 13.40 15.15 -17.41
N ASP A 107 12.64 14.08 -17.13
CA ASP A 107 12.78 12.79 -17.81
C ASP A 107 12.07 12.75 -19.18
N SER A 108 11.39 13.84 -19.55
CA SER A 108 10.74 13.99 -20.85
C SER A 108 11.76 14.19 -21.95
N TYR A 109 11.48 13.63 -23.12
CA TYR A 109 12.35 13.77 -24.29
C TYR A 109 11.55 13.76 -25.58
N VAL A 110 12.14 14.22 -26.68
CA VAL A 110 11.54 14.18 -28.02
C VAL A 110 12.56 13.61 -29.00
N VAL A 111 12.10 12.80 -29.95
CA VAL A 111 12.95 12.28 -31.02
C VAL A 111 13.01 13.34 -32.12
N ASP A 112 14.22 13.66 -32.59
CA ASP A 112 14.48 14.67 -33.62
C ASP A 112 14.04 16.10 -33.25
N GLY A 113 14.32 16.51 -32.01
CA GLY A 113 14.11 17.87 -31.56
C GLY A 113 14.57 18.09 -30.12
N SER A 114 14.17 19.22 -29.54
CA SER A 114 14.26 19.49 -28.11
C SER A 114 12.95 20.07 -27.60
N ILE A 115 12.62 19.83 -26.33
CA ILE A 115 11.48 20.49 -25.69
C ILE A 115 11.90 21.94 -25.41
N THR A 116 11.10 22.89 -25.89
CA THR A 116 11.41 24.33 -25.83
C THR A 116 10.53 25.09 -24.85
N LYS A 117 9.37 24.53 -24.48
CA LYS A 117 8.38 25.18 -23.61
C LYS A 117 7.61 24.14 -22.79
N TYR A 118 7.38 24.48 -21.53
CA TYR A 118 6.52 23.77 -20.58
C TYR A 118 5.43 24.73 -20.11
N GLU A 119 4.17 24.31 -20.24
CA GLU A 119 2.98 25.06 -19.84
C GLU A 119 2.28 24.25 -18.76
N TRP A 120 2.28 24.78 -17.54
CA TRP A 120 1.80 24.12 -16.33
C TRP A 120 0.40 24.63 -16.00
N ASP A 121 -0.48 23.68 -15.71
CA ASP A 121 -1.83 23.87 -15.18
C ASP A 121 -1.88 23.09 -13.86
N PHE A 122 -1.83 23.79 -12.74
CA PHE A 122 -1.69 23.16 -11.42
C PHE A 122 -3.04 22.68 -10.89
N ASP A 123 -4.13 23.37 -11.21
CA ASP A 123 -5.46 23.02 -10.72
C ASP A 123 -6.27 22.12 -11.68
N GLY A 124 -5.80 21.97 -12.92
CA GLY A 124 -6.41 21.13 -13.94
C GLY A 124 -7.67 21.75 -14.56
N ASP A 125 -7.84 23.07 -14.49
CA ASP A 125 -9.00 23.77 -15.04
C ASP A 125 -8.93 23.99 -16.56
N GLY A 126 -7.80 23.64 -17.19
CA GLY A 126 -7.53 23.78 -18.61
C GLY A 126 -6.85 25.10 -18.98
N LYS A 127 -6.61 26.00 -18.01
CA LYS A 127 -5.84 27.23 -18.22
C LYS A 127 -4.39 27.05 -17.78
N ILE A 128 -3.49 27.74 -18.46
CA ILE A 128 -2.08 27.71 -18.11
C ILE A 128 -1.82 28.71 -16.99
N ASP A 129 -1.40 28.19 -15.84
CA ASP A 129 -0.99 28.98 -14.67
C ASP A 129 0.44 29.52 -14.83
N GLN A 130 1.32 28.73 -15.42
CA GLN A 130 2.73 29.06 -15.52
C GLN A 130 3.36 28.53 -16.80
N THR A 131 4.23 29.32 -17.43
CA THR A 131 5.05 28.88 -18.57
C THR A 131 6.53 28.96 -18.23
N THR A 132 7.28 27.90 -18.52
CA THR A 132 8.73 27.81 -18.29
C THR A 132 9.46 27.25 -19.51
N THR A 133 10.77 27.53 -19.61
CA THR A 133 11.68 26.86 -20.54
C THR A 133 12.48 25.73 -19.87
N SER A 134 12.52 25.72 -18.53
CA SER A 134 13.07 24.64 -17.70
C SER A 134 11.97 23.60 -17.38
N PRO A 135 12.31 22.29 -17.30
CA PRO A 135 11.35 21.22 -17.00
C PRO A 135 10.86 21.18 -15.54
N VAL A 136 11.30 22.12 -14.70
CA VAL A 136 10.98 22.14 -13.27
C VAL A 136 10.18 23.40 -12.94
N ALA A 137 9.05 23.20 -12.26
CA ALA A 137 8.22 24.27 -11.70
C ALA A 137 7.81 23.93 -10.26
N SER A 138 7.42 24.94 -9.49
CA SER A 138 6.91 24.75 -8.14
C SER A 138 5.63 25.52 -7.92
N HIS A 139 4.72 24.96 -7.15
CA HIS A 139 3.44 25.58 -6.79
C HIS A 139 3.11 25.35 -5.31
N VAL A 140 2.32 26.25 -4.73
CA VAL A 140 1.82 26.17 -3.35
C VAL A 140 0.30 26.26 -3.38
N TYR A 141 -0.36 25.22 -2.90
CA TYR A 141 -1.82 25.21 -2.73
C TYR A 141 -2.16 25.75 -1.34
N ASN A 142 -2.88 26.87 -1.29
CA ASN A 142 -3.25 27.55 -0.03
C ASN A 142 -4.52 26.98 0.61
N GLU A 143 -5.19 26.07 -0.07
CA GLU A 143 -6.37 25.36 0.42
C GLU A 143 -6.23 23.86 0.16
N LYS A 144 -7.17 23.09 0.70
CA LYS A 144 -7.27 21.66 0.43
C LYS A 144 -7.52 21.44 -1.05
N PHE A 145 -6.79 20.51 -1.67
CA PHE A 145 -6.91 20.21 -3.10
C PHE A 145 -6.93 18.70 -3.33
N ASP A 146 -7.87 18.23 -4.16
CA ASP A 146 -7.90 16.87 -4.70
C ASP A 146 -8.21 16.98 -6.19
N GLY A 147 -7.17 16.88 -7.01
CA GLY A 147 -7.30 17.15 -8.43
C GLY A 147 -6.13 16.61 -9.23
N ILE A 148 -6.06 17.02 -10.49
CA ILE A 148 -5.08 16.55 -11.46
C ILE A 148 -4.34 17.77 -11.97
N MET A 149 -3.03 17.83 -11.73
CA MET A 149 -2.17 18.81 -12.38
C MET A 149 -1.73 18.30 -13.74
N GLN A 150 -1.39 19.23 -14.63
CA GLN A 150 -0.96 18.92 -15.99
C GLN A 150 0.24 19.76 -16.41
N VAL A 151 1.01 19.19 -17.32
CA VAL A 151 2.04 19.93 -18.05
C VAL A 151 1.96 19.61 -19.52
N ARG A 152 1.79 20.65 -20.33
CA ARG A 152 1.89 20.63 -21.79
C ARG A 152 3.30 21.01 -22.21
N MET A 153 3.84 20.27 -23.17
CA MET A 153 5.18 20.47 -23.71
C MET A 153 5.09 20.79 -25.19
N SER A 154 5.83 21.80 -25.63
CA SER A 154 6.06 22.09 -27.05
C SER A 154 7.52 21.82 -27.40
N ALA A 155 7.76 21.19 -28.54
CA ALA A 155 9.09 20.89 -29.03
C ALA A 155 9.47 21.70 -30.28
N SER A 156 10.76 21.79 -30.55
CA SER A 156 11.35 22.52 -31.69
C SER A 156 10.94 21.97 -33.07
N ASN A 157 10.46 20.73 -33.13
CA ASN A 157 9.96 20.08 -34.34
C ASN A 157 8.44 20.31 -34.55
N ASP A 158 7.87 21.33 -33.89
CA ASP A 158 6.44 21.66 -33.94
C ASP A 158 5.56 20.48 -33.52
N THR A 159 5.96 19.75 -32.48
CA THR A 159 5.12 18.72 -31.88
C THR A 159 4.79 19.07 -30.44
N VAL A 160 3.64 18.57 -29.99
CA VAL A 160 3.10 18.83 -28.66
C VAL A 160 2.68 17.53 -27.99
N SER A 161 2.80 17.51 -26.67
CA SER A 161 2.36 16.40 -25.83
C SER A 161 2.08 16.94 -24.44
N ASN A 162 1.34 16.18 -23.64
CA ASN A 162 1.12 16.49 -22.24
C ASN A 162 1.17 15.23 -21.38
N ILE A 163 1.35 15.47 -20.09
CA ILE A 163 1.20 14.47 -19.04
C ILE A 163 0.53 15.12 -17.84
N SER A 164 -0.14 14.30 -17.05
CA SER A 164 -0.89 14.69 -15.87
C SER A 164 -0.52 13.84 -14.66
N ALA A 165 -0.70 14.37 -13.45
CA ALA A 165 -0.56 13.61 -12.22
C ALA A 165 -1.59 14.03 -11.16
N PRO A 166 -2.14 13.09 -10.37
CA PRO A 166 -2.95 13.43 -9.20
C PRO A 166 -2.15 14.21 -8.15
N VAL A 167 -2.80 15.20 -7.55
CA VAL A 167 -2.27 16.02 -6.45
C VAL A 167 -3.29 16.06 -5.32
N LYS A 168 -2.82 15.72 -4.11
CA LYS A 168 -3.63 15.63 -2.90
C LYS A 168 -3.01 16.50 -1.80
N VAL A 169 -3.63 17.64 -1.53
CA VAL A 169 -3.18 18.61 -0.53
C VAL A 169 -4.15 18.66 0.65
N GLY A 170 -3.61 18.54 1.87
CA GLY A 170 -4.42 18.46 3.09
C GLY A 170 -5.27 17.18 3.16
N ILE A 171 -4.90 16.16 2.38
CA ILE A 171 -5.52 14.84 2.35
C ILE A 171 -4.42 13.83 2.70
N LYS A 172 -4.56 13.20 3.85
CA LYS A 172 -3.63 12.16 4.26
C LYS A 172 -3.80 10.95 3.31
N PRO A 173 -2.72 10.44 2.70
CA PRO A 173 -2.79 9.19 1.96
C PRO A 173 -3.40 8.13 2.87
N ASN A 174 -4.36 7.37 2.35
CA ASN A 174 -4.92 6.24 3.07
C ASN A 174 -3.89 5.10 3.00
N LEU A 175 -2.85 5.20 3.85
CA LEU A 175 -1.83 4.17 3.93
C LEU A 175 -2.51 2.85 4.30
N PRO A 176 -2.14 1.72 3.67
CA PRO A 176 -2.65 0.43 4.09
C PRO A 176 -2.38 0.25 5.58
N VAL A 177 -3.45 0.21 6.38
CA VAL A 177 -3.35 -0.06 7.80
C VAL A 177 -3.01 -1.53 7.93
N GLY A 178 -1.76 -1.82 8.33
CA GLY A 178 -1.34 -3.17 8.65
C GLY A 178 -1.97 -3.65 9.96
N PRO A 179 -2.03 -4.98 10.17
CA PRO A 179 -2.46 -5.52 11.44
C PRO A 179 -1.65 -4.97 12.62
N GLY A 180 -2.30 -4.78 13.76
CA GLY A 180 -1.67 -4.39 15.00
C GLY A 180 -0.81 -5.52 15.59
N ALA A 181 0.05 -5.17 16.55
CA ALA A 181 0.89 -6.13 17.23
C ALA A 181 0.03 -7.08 18.08
N PRO A 182 0.06 -8.40 17.86
CA PRO A 182 -0.73 -9.33 18.66
C PRO A 182 -0.21 -9.38 20.10
N GLN A 183 -1.08 -9.75 21.03
CA GLN A 183 -0.66 -10.09 22.39
C GLN A 183 -0.06 -11.49 22.37
N VAL A 184 1.24 -11.63 22.61
CA VAL A 184 1.96 -12.92 22.55
C VAL A 184 2.34 -13.42 23.94
N SER A 185 2.27 -14.72 24.15
CA SER A 185 2.78 -15.39 25.34
C SER A 185 3.42 -16.72 24.96
N ALA A 186 4.48 -17.11 25.66
CA ALA A 186 5.21 -18.34 25.40
C ALA A 186 5.51 -19.06 26.72
N LYS A 187 5.41 -20.38 26.71
CA LYS A 187 5.73 -21.21 27.87
C LYS A 187 6.42 -22.50 27.42
N ILE A 188 7.47 -22.88 28.13
CA ILE A 188 8.10 -24.19 27.95
C ILE A 188 7.18 -25.26 28.55
N ILE A 189 6.78 -26.23 27.73
CA ILE A 189 5.87 -27.32 28.14
C ILE A 189 6.59 -28.66 28.31
N GLU A 190 7.71 -28.87 27.62
CA GLU A 190 8.52 -30.08 27.71
C GLU A 190 10.01 -29.72 27.64
N ARG A 191 10.86 -30.49 28.33
CA ARG A 191 12.32 -30.33 28.33
C ARG A 191 13.02 -31.69 28.25
N ASN A 192 14.05 -31.76 27.42
CA ASN A 192 14.99 -32.87 27.33
C ASN A 192 16.42 -32.33 27.18
N GLY A 193 17.14 -32.22 28.30
CA GLY A 193 18.43 -31.54 28.34
C GLY A 193 18.31 -30.07 27.94
N ASN A 194 19.07 -29.65 26.93
CA ASN A 194 19.05 -28.30 26.38
C ASN A 194 17.95 -28.07 25.33
N LYS A 195 17.18 -29.10 24.99
CA LYS A 195 16.06 -28.98 24.04
C LYS A 195 14.75 -28.81 24.78
N ALA A 196 13.87 -27.98 24.25
CA ALA A 196 12.54 -27.74 24.79
C ALA A 196 11.46 -27.66 23.71
N THR A 197 10.23 -27.95 24.11
CA THR A 197 9.03 -27.61 23.35
C THR A 197 8.44 -26.32 23.94
N ILE A 198 8.35 -25.28 23.12
CA ILE A 198 7.78 -23.97 23.48
C ILE A 198 6.36 -23.90 22.94
N ARG A 199 5.37 -23.80 23.84
CA ARG A 199 3.99 -23.46 23.47
C ARG A 199 3.85 -21.95 23.36
N LEU A 200 3.60 -21.49 22.14
CA LEU A 200 3.33 -20.11 21.80
C LEU A 200 1.82 -19.90 21.69
N ASN A 201 1.29 -18.87 22.34
CA ASN A 201 -0.08 -18.41 22.18
C ASN A 201 -0.10 -16.94 21.77
N TRP A 202 -1.06 -16.55 20.93
CA TRP A 202 -1.25 -15.15 20.59
C TRP A 202 -2.73 -14.79 20.42
N GLN A 203 -3.04 -13.51 20.68
CA GLN A 203 -4.36 -12.93 20.45
C GLN A 203 -4.23 -11.71 19.53
N PRO A 204 -5.00 -11.66 18.43
CA PRO A 204 -5.08 -10.46 17.60
C PRO A 204 -5.64 -9.27 18.39
N VAL A 205 -5.20 -8.07 18.02
CA VAL A 205 -5.79 -6.81 18.50
C VAL A 205 -6.81 -6.23 17.52
N ASP A 206 -6.92 -6.81 16.32
CA ASP A 206 -7.85 -6.46 15.24
C ASP A 206 -8.12 -7.66 14.32
N GLU A 207 -9.06 -7.51 13.38
CA GLU A 207 -9.46 -8.56 12.44
C GLU A 207 -8.75 -8.46 11.07
N LEU A 208 -7.63 -7.71 10.99
CA LEU A 208 -6.95 -7.47 9.69
C LEU A 208 -6.03 -8.62 9.27
N SER A 209 -5.64 -9.50 10.19
CA SER A 209 -4.70 -10.60 9.91
C SER A 209 -5.39 -11.78 9.23
N SER A 210 -4.98 -12.12 8.00
CA SER A 210 -5.42 -13.34 7.31
C SER A 210 -4.54 -14.56 7.57
N ARG A 211 -3.29 -14.33 8.02
CA ARG A 211 -2.31 -15.35 8.43
C ARG A 211 -1.29 -14.74 9.39
N TRP A 212 -0.57 -15.59 10.12
CA TRP A 212 0.48 -15.15 11.07
C TRP A 212 1.83 -15.70 10.68
N LEU A 213 2.82 -14.82 10.55
CA LEU A 213 4.22 -15.16 10.41
C LEU A 213 4.83 -15.40 11.79
N VAL A 214 5.53 -16.52 11.98
CA VAL A 214 6.22 -16.85 13.23
C VAL A 214 7.72 -16.96 12.98
N ASN A 215 8.51 -16.26 13.78
CA ASN A 215 9.97 -16.31 13.75
C ASN A 215 10.54 -16.74 15.11
N LEU A 216 11.65 -17.46 15.09
CA LEU A 216 12.48 -17.81 16.25
C LEU A 216 13.90 -17.31 16.00
N ASP A 217 14.41 -16.41 16.84
CA ASP A 217 15.72 -15.76 16.69
C ASP A 217 15.95 -15.26 15.26
N ASP A 218 14.95 -14.55 14.74
CA ASP A 218 14.91 -13.99 13.38
C ASP A 218 14.84 -15.05 12.24
N THR A 219 14.94 -16.34 12.56
CA THR A 219 14.67 -17.44 11.61
C THR A 219 13.18 -17.58 11.36
N ASN A 220 12.76 -17.54 10.10
CA ASN A 220 11.36 -17.72 9.72
C ASN A 220 10.96 -19.20 9.86
N LEU A 221 9.99 -19.49 10.75
CA LEU A 221 9.44 -20.84 10.94
C LEU A 221 8.26 -21.13 10.00
N GLY A 222 7.67 -20.09 9.41
CA GLY A 222 6.60 -20.18 8.43
C GLY A 222 5.37 -19.37 8.81
N TYR A 223 4.27 -19.65 8.09
CA TYR A 223 2.98 -19.00 8.28
C TYR A 223 1.97 -19.97 8.91
N THR A 224 1.11 -19.45 9.77
CA THR A 224 -0.08 -20.12 10.27
C THR A 224 -1.34 -19.46 9.73
N VAL A 225 -2.44 -20.20 9.67
CA VAL A 225 -3.73 -19.67 9.18
C VAL A 225 -4.28 -18.60 10.13
N GLY A 226 -5.10 -17.68 9.59
CA GLY A 226 -5.60 -16.52 10.32
C GLY A 226 -6.36 -16.83 11.61
N GLU A 227 -6.99 -18.00 11.72
CA GLU A 227 -7.74 -18.45 12.91
C GLU A 227 -6.87 -19.11 13.99
N GLN A 228 -5.62 -19.48 13.65
CA GLN A 228 -4.74 -20.15 14.60
C GLN A 228 -4.29 -19.18 15.70
N ARG A 229 -4.33 -19.63 16.96
CA ARG A 229 -3.96 -18.82 18.15
C ARG A 229 -2.87 -19.47 19.00
N GLN A 230 -2.47 -20.69 18.64
CA GLN A 230 -1.49 -21.49 19.37
C GLN A 230 -0.61 -22.27 18.40
N LEU A 231 0.67 -22.42 18.73
CA LEU A 231 1.64 -23.24 18.02
C LEU A 231 2.66 -23.82 19.01
N ASP A 232 2.97 -25.10 18.89
CA ASP A 232 4.06 -25.72 19.65
C ASP A 232 5.32 -25.79 18.76
N ILE A 233 6.40 -25.18 19.22
CA ILE A 233 7.71 -25.20 18.55
C ILE A 233 8.58 -26.23 19.28
N THR A 234 8.85 -27.36 18.64
CA THR A 234 9.61 -28.47 19.22
C THR A 234 11.11 -28.33 18.95
N ASP A 235 11.93 -29.12 19.68
CA ASP A 235 13.38 -29.22 19.46
C ASP A 235 14.14 -27.88 19.56
N VAL A 236 13.60 -26.91 20.31
CA VAL A 236 14.24 -25.59 20.47
C VAL A 236 15.41 -25.72 21.44
N ASP A 237 16.61 -25.35 20.99
CA ASP A 237 17.77 -25.19 21.87
C ASP A 237 17.55 -23.97 22.77
N ILE A 238 17.47 -24.21 24.09
CA ILE A 238 17.28 -23.21 25.14
C ILE A 238 18.55 -23.01 25.98
N SER A 239 19.74 -23.37 25.45
CA SER A 239 21.02 -23.03 26.08
C SER A 239 21.23 -21.53 26.24
N THR A 240 20.56 -20.74 25.41
CA THR A 240 20.47 -19.28 25.45
C THR A 240 19.01 -18.84 25.41
N SER A 241 18.72 -17.63 25.87
CA SER A 241 17.38 -17.05 25.72
C SER A 241 16.97 -16.98 24.27
N ARG A 242 15.73 -17.36 23.98
CA ARG A 242 15.18 -17.43 22.62
C ARG A 242 14.13 -16.36 22.41
N LYS A 243 14.21 -15.64 21.31
CA LYS A 243 13.27 -14.60 20.89
C LYS A 243 12.24 -15.20 19.94
N VAL A 244 10.99 -15.22 20.36
CA VAL A 244 9.86 -15.62 19.50
C VAL A 244 9.12 -14.37 19.04
N THR A 245 8.89 -14.23 17.74
CA THR A 245 8.16 -13.10 17.15
C THR A 245 6.96 -13.59 16.36
N VAL A 246 5.81 -12.93 16.54
CA VAL A 246 4.59 -13.18 15.79
C VAL A 246 4.14 -11.90 15.10
N THR A 247 3.86 -12.00 13.80
CA THR A 247 3.46 -10.85 12.98
C THR A 247 2.20 -11.21 12.19
N GLY A 248 1.16 -10.39 12.30
CA GLY A 248 -0.04 -10.52 11.48
C GLY A 248 0.20 -10.06 10.06
N ILE A 249 -0.30 -10.81 9.06
CA ILE A 249 -0.17 -10.49 7.64
C ILE A 249 -1.56 -10.45 7.01
N LYS A 250 -1.83 -9.42 6.20
CA LYS A 250 -3.06 -9.29 5.41
C LYS A 250 -3.10 -10.23 4.21
N ALA A 251 -4.28 -10.35 3.60
CA ALA A 251 -4.48 -11.14 2.37
C ALA A 251 -3.66 -10.61 1.18
N ASP A 252 -3.44 -9.29 1.11
CA ASP A 252 -2.58 -8.63 0.11
C ASP A 252 -1.07 -8.79 0.39
N GLY A 253 -0.70 -9.48 1.48
CA GLY A 253 0.69 -9.69 1.89
C GLY A 253 1.29 -8.57 2.75
N TYR A 254 0.54 -7.51 3.05
CA TYR A 254 1.03 -6.43 3.90
C TYR A 254 1.29 -6.93 5.34
N ALA A 255 2.51 -6.73 5.82
CA ALA A 255 2.92 -7.14 7.17
C ALA A 255 2.55 -6.07 8.20
N GLY A 256 1.96 -6.51 9.30
CA GLY A 256 1.59 -5.68 10.44
C GLY A 256 2.75 -5.39 11.39
N LYS A 257 2.41 -4.82 12.54
CA LYS A 257 3.37 -4.62 13.64
C LYS A 257 3.71 -5.98 14.27
N PRO A 258 4.99 -6.34 14.47
CA PRO A 258 5.37 -7.57 15.15
C PRO A 258 5.17 -7.46 16.66
N ALA A 259 4.95 -8.61 17.31
CA ALA A 259 5.07 -8.75 18.75
C ALA A 259 6.12 -9.80 19.09
N THR A 260 7.00 -9.47 20.02
CA THR A 260 8.16 -10.29 20.38
C THR A 260 8.12 -10.63 21.87
N ILE A 261 8.45 -11.88 22.19
CA ILE A 261 8.65 -12.35 23.55
C ILE A 261 9.99 -13.08 23.68
N GLN A 262 10.69 -12.83 24.78
CA GLN A 262 11.87 -13.59 25.18
C GLN A 262 11.43 -14.81 25.98
N VAL A 263 11.96 -15.97 25.61
CA VAL A 263 11.81 -17.22 26.33
C VAL A 263 13.16 -17.52 26.96
N ASP A 264 13.27 -17.16 28.22
CA ASP A 264 14.50 -17.36 28.97
C ASP A 264 14.65 -18.81 29.41
N ASN A 265 15.90 -19.23 29.57
CA ASN A 265 16.25 -20.49 30.22
C ASN A 265 16.07 -20.37 31.74
N GLU A 266 14.91 -19.92 32.20
CA GLU A 266 14.59 -20.07 33.62
C GLU A 266 14.32 -21.56 33.85
N MET A 267 15.25 -22.23 34.53
CA MET A 267 14.94 -23.43 35.28
C MET A 267 13.76 -23.04 36.16
N SER A 268 12.54 -23.46 35.82
CA SER A 268 11.43 -23.33 36.76
C SER A 268 11.91 -24.08 37.99
N ALA A 269 12.34 -23.33 39.01
CA ALA A 269 12.78 -23.92 40.25
C ALA A 269 11.69 -24.92 40.65
N PRO A 270 12.02 -26.13 41.12
CA PRO A 270 11.03 -26.89 41.86
C PRO A 270 10.51 -25.92 42.91
N ASN A 271 9.23 -25.57 42.79
CA ASN A 271 8.56 -24.57 43.59
C ASN A 271 9.08 -24.68 45.03
N PRO A 272 9.83 -23.69 45.58
CA PRO A 272 10.26 -23.78 46.96
C PRO A 272 8.98 -23.92 47.77
N GLU A 273 8.93 -24.98 48.55
CA GLU A 273 7.78 -25.41 49.35
C GLU A 273 6.92 -24.23 49.80
N GLY A 274 5.75 -24.07 49.18
CA GLY A 274 4.65 -23.37 49.82
C GLY A 274 4.31 -24.08 51.13
N PRO A 275 3.89 -23.31 52.15
CA PRO A 275 4.36 -23.43 53.53
C PRO A 275 4.19 -24.84 54.07
N THR A 276 5.29 -25.40 54.58
CA THR A 276 5.37 -26.61 55.42
C THR A 276 4.24 -27.59 55.18
N SER A 277 4.49 -28.63 54.36
CA SER A 277 3.72 -29.85 54.48
C SER A 277 3.73 -30.22 55.96
N ARG A 278 2.59 -30.11 56.66
CA ARG A 278 2.48 -30.65 58.02
C ARG A 278 2.60 -32.16 57.82
N PRO A 279 3.71 -32.79 58.24
CA PRO A 279 3.81 -34.23 58.12
C PRO A 279 2.69 -34.82 58.97
N CYS A 280 1.88 -35.66 58.36
CA CYS A 280 0.79 -36.32 59.05
C CYS A 280 1.39 -37.31 60.06
N PRO A 281 1.12 -37.20 61.38
CA PRO A 281 1.88 -37.94 62.39
C PRO A 281 1.49 -39.42 62.52
N TYR A 282 0.52 -39.90 61.73
CA TYR A 282 -0.06 -41.23 61.89
C TYR A 282 0.32 -42.17 60.74
N LYS A 283 1.09 -43.20 61.08
CA LYS A 283 1.25 -44.41 60.27
C LYS A 283 0.63 -45.57 61.04
N ILE A 284 -0.38 -46.22 60.47
CA ILE A 284 -1.04 -47.37 61.08
C ILE A 284 -0.57 -48.61 60.32
N ARG A 285 0.10 -49.53 61.01
CA ARG A 285 0.50 -50.83 60.46
C ARG A 285 -0.63 -51.83 60.64
N VAL A 286 -1.12 -52.39 59.53
CA VAL A 286 -2.15 -53.44 59.53
C VAL A 286 -1.63 -54.60 58.68
N GLY A 287 -1.01 -55.59 59.34
CA GLY A 287 -0.38 -56.73 58.66
C GLY A 287 0.73 -56.31 57.70
N LEU A 288 0.61 -56.70 56.43
CA LEU A 288 1.55 -56.39 55.33
C LEU A 288 1.33 -54.99 54.71
N PHE A 289 0.39 -54.20 55.23
CA PHE A 289 0.03 -52.90 54.67
C PHE A 289 0.31 -51.78 55.68
N THR A 290 0.84 -50.65 55.19
CA THR A 290 0.97 -49.43 55.97
C THR A 290 -0.03 -48.41 55.46
N ILE A 291 -0.96 -47.97 56.30
CA ILE A 291 -1.87 -46.87 55.98
C ILE A 291 -1.18 -45.57 56.37
N ALA A 292 -0.98 -44.68 55.40
CA ALA A 292 -0.37 -43.37 55.57
C ALA A 292 -1.33 -42.26 55.14
N CYS A 293 -1.15 -41.05 55.68
CA CYS A 293 -1.92 -39.88 55.30
C CYS A 293 -1.04 -38.79 54.69
N ARG A 294 -1.62 -38.03 53.75
CA ARG A 294 -1.06 -36.77 53.26
C ARG A 294 -2.15 -35.73 53.12
N TYR A 295 -1.80 -34.46 53.29
CA TYR A 295 -2.69 -33.36 52.93
C TYR A 295 -2.59 -33.09 51.43
N GLN A 296 -3.72 -33.12 50.75
CA GLN A 296 -3.84 -32.80 49.33
C GLN A 296 -4.58 -31.47 49.19
N LYS A 297 -3.99 -30.53 48.44
CA LYS A 297 -4.67 -29.28 48.10
C LYS A 297 -5.75 -29.58 47.08
N VAL A 298 -6.98 -29.18 47.38
CA VAL A 298 -8.13 -29.27 46.49
C VAL A 298 -8.56 -27.86 46.13
N THR A 299 -8.73 -27.60 44.83
CA THR A 299 -9.08 -26.29 44.29
C THR A 299 -10.41 -26.41 43.55
N PHE A 300 -11.37 -25.55 43.89
CA PHE A 300 -12.65 -25.43 43.21
C PHE A 300 -12.90 -23.97 42.86
N GLY A 301 -12.85 -23.64 41.56
CA GLY A 301 -12.94 -22.26 41.10
C GLY A 301 -11.84 -21.40 41.73
N GLY A 302 -12.24 -20.29 42.38
CA GLY A 302 -11.32 -19.36 43.05
C GLY A 302 -10.91 -19.74 44.49
N TRP A 303 -11.40 -20.85 45.04
CA TRP A 303 -11.12 -21.26 46.41
C TRP A 303 -10.20 -22.48 46.46
N SER A 304 -9.32 -22.54 47.46
CA SER A 304 -8.50 -23.73 47.73
C SER A 304 -8.40 -24.04 49.22
N PHE A 305 -8.46 -25.33 49.56
CA PHE A 305 -8.28 -25.84 50.92
C PHE A 305 -7.47 -27.15 50.91
N TYR A 306 -6.91 -27.53 52.06
CA TYR A 306 -6.17 -28.79 52.22
C TYR A 306 -7.08 -29.86 52.83
N TRP A 307 -7.20 -31.00 52.15
CA TRP A 307 -7.95 -32.16 52.61
C TRP A 307 -7.01 -33.31 52.95
N MET A 308 -7.29 -34.04 54.03
CA MET A 308 -6.47 -35.19 54.42
C MET A 308 -6.91 -36.44 53.65
N VAL A 309 -5.97 -37.05 52.92
CA VAL A 309 -6.21 -38.26 52.12
C VAL A 309 -5.39 -39.40 52.71
N TRP A 310 -6.05 -40.53 52.95
CA TRP A 310 -5.42 -41.79 53.38
C TRP A 310 -5.10 -42.66 52.17
N TYR A 311 -3.94 -43.29 52.18
CA TYR A 311 -3.53 -44.23 51.13
C TYR A 311 -2.77 -45.42 51.73
N ILE A 312 -2.82 -46.54 51.02
CA ILE A 312 -2.15 -47.78 51.42
C ILE A 312 -0.80 -47.84 50.73
N VAL A 313 0.27 -47.95 51.53
CA VAL A 313 1.62 -48.30 51.08
C VAL A 313 1.76 -49.81 51.21
N ARG A 314 1.91 -50.49 50.08
CA ARG A 314 2.40 -51.88 50.05
C ARG A 314 3.92 -51.82 50.22
N SER A 315 4.42 -52.42 51.30
CA SER A 315 5.86 -52.68 51.45
C SER A 315 6.28 -53.85 50.58
#